data_AF-A0AAV7S594-F1
#
_entry.id   AF-A0AAV7S594-F1
#
_cell.length_a   1.000
_cell.length_b   1.000
_cell.length_c   1.000
_cell.angle_alpha   90.00
_cell.angle_beta   90.00
_cell.angle_gamma   90.00
#
_symmetry.space_group_name_H-M   'P 1'
#
loop_
_entity.id
_entity.type
_entity.pdbx_description
1 polymer ?
#
loop_
_entity_poly.entity_id
_entity_poly.type
_entity_poly.pdbx_seq_one_letter_code
_entity_poly.pdbx_strand_id
1 'polypeptide(L)'
;MPHLLETLQESRNNGLQPPSIREAQIKMLLNPGRDLLDSSSYRPKSMQDFDTKFQAKALARHLGGVVTHLVHDAQFSFIAGSGAQITLWRLPHVLHSVAGMDLAAVVVALDTEKVFDTLGLDYLWEMLQWMGLGLMFLWCIQLLYAHLWCASTMGMWSLNACLLN
;
A
#
# COMPACT_ATOMS: atom_id res chain seq x y z
N MET A 1 15.53 -19.53 -8.78
CA MET A 1 15.91 -18.49 -7.81
C MET A 1 16.31 -19.12 -6.47
N PRO A 2 17.45 -19.82 -6.39
CA PRO A 2 17.94 -20.37 -5.12
C PRO A 2 18.37 -19.27 -4.13
N HIS A 3 18.91 -18.16 -4.64
CA HIS A 3 19.48 -17.11 -3.79
C HIS A 3 18.44 -16.35 -2.93
N LEU A 4 17.25 -16.06 -3.46
CA LEU A 4 16.18 -15.38 -2.70
C LEU A 4 15.73 -16.19 -1.47
N LEU A 5 15.68 -17.52 -1.60
CA LEU A 5 15.29 -18.39 -0.49
C LEU A 5 16.35 -18.38 0.61
N GLU A 6 17.62 -18.48 0.23
CA GLU A 6 18.76 -18.37 1.15
C GLU A 6 18.73 -17.02 1.88
N THR A 7 18.51 -15.93 1.15
CA THR A 7 18.40 -14.59 1.74
C THR A 7 17.25 -14.50 2.73
N LEU A 8 16.07 -15.03 2.41
CA LEU A 8 14.93 -15.03 3.34
C LEU A 8 15.18 -15.89 4.58
N GLN A 9 15.87 -17.02 4.43
CA GLN A 9 16.28 -17.88 5.55
C GLN A 9 17.29 -17.17 6.46
N GLU A 10 18.26 -16.47 5.87
CA GLU A 10 19.21 -15.66 6.61
C GLU A 10 18.51 -14.50 7.33
N SER A 11 17.59 -13.80 6.65
CA SER A 11 16.76 -12.75 7.25
C SER A 11 15.88 -13.25 8.39
N ARG A 12 15.44 -14.50 8.33
CA ARG A 12 14.70 -15.14 9.43
C ARG A 12 15.56 -15.30 10.67
N ASN A 13 16.83 -15.64 10.51
CA ASN A 13 17.75 -15.81 11.63
C ASN A 13 18.23 -14.47 12.18
N ASN A 14 18.49 -13.50 11.29
CA ASN A 14 19.10 -12.22 11.64
C ASN A 14 18.06 -11.10 11.91
N GLY A 15 16.79 -11.34 11.60
CA GLY A 15 15.70 -10.37 11.74
C GLY A 15 15.70 -9.23 10.70
N LEU A 16 16.63 -9.23 9.75
CA LEU A 16 16.84 -8.14 8.79
C LEU A 16 17.19 -8.66 7.39
N GLN A 17 16.78 -7.93 6.36
CA GLN A 17 17.20 -8.19 4.98
C GLN A 17 18.58 -7.59 4.67
N PRO A 18 19.29 -8.09 3.65
CA PRO A 18 20.50 -7.43 3.15
C PRO A 18 20.22 -5.97 2.75
N PRO A 19 21.21 -5.07 2.85
CA PRO A 19 21.05 -3.66 2.47
C PRO A 19 20.52 -3.47 1.04
N SER A 20 20.99 -4.27 0.08
CA SER A 20 20.59 -4.18 -1.33
C SER A 20 19.08 -4.34 -1.57
N ILE A 21 18.37 -5.13 -0.74
CA ILE A 21 16.92 -5.34 -0.86
C ILE A 21 16.13 -4.27 -0.09
N ARG A 22 16.78 -3.60 0.87
CA ARG A 22 16.20 -2.54 1.71
C ARG A 22 16.34 -1.15 1.09
N GLU A 23 17.05 -1.01 -0.02
CA GLU A 23 17.19 0.25 -0.72
C GLU A 23 16.00 0.53 -1.66
N ALA A 24 15.53 1.78 -1.65
CA ALA A 24 14.58 2.27 -2.64
C ALA A 24 15.03 3.61 -3.23
N GLN A 25 14.84 3.76 -4.54
CA GLN A 25 15.10 5.02 -5.24
C GLN A 25 13.82 5.83 -5.32
N ILE A 26 13.83 7.07 -4.83
CA ILE A 26 12.67 7.97 -4.95
C ILE A 26 12.78 8.75 -6.25
N LYS A 27 11.80 8.59 -7.14
CA LYS A 27 11.64 9.41 -8.34
C LYS A 27 10.48 10.38 -8.18
N MET A 28 10.71 11.65 -8.46
CA MET A 28 9.66 12.66 -8.51
C MET A 28 8.92 12.57 -9.85
N LEU A 29 7.60 12.40 -9.80
CA LEU A 29 6.73 12.36 -10.98
C LEU A 29 5.85 13.59 -11.02
N LEU A 30 5.87 14.33 -12.13
CA LEU A 30 4.96 15.44 -12.35
C LEU A 30 3.54 14.92 -12.59
N ASN A 31 2.57 15.49 -11.88
CA ASN A 31 1.16 15.26 -12.13
C ASN A 31 0.74 15.91 -13.46
N PRO A 32 -0.01 15.21 -14.34
CA PRO A 32 -0.41 15.77 -15.63
C PRO A 32 -1.17 17.10 -15.49
N GLY A 33 -0.80 18.08 -16.32
CA GLY A 33 -1.47 19.39 -16.37
C GLY A 33 -1.17 20.33 -15.19
N ARG A 34 -0.14 20.05 -14.39
CA ARG A 34 0.27 20.88 -13.25
C ARG A 34 1.54 21.69 -13.56
N ASP A 35 1.73 22.80 -12.84
CA ASP A 35 2.86 23.72 -13.02
C ASP A 35 4.19 23.07 -12.62
N LEU A 36 5.21 23.24 -13.46
CA LEU A 36 6.56 22.72 -13.23
C LEU A 36 7.27 23.43 -12.06
N LEU A 37 6.87 24.65 -11.74
CA LEU A 37 7.50 25.48 -10.70
C LEU A 37 6.89 25.24 -9.31
N ASP A 38 5.72 24.65 -9.23
CA ASP A 38 5.08 24.29 -7.96
C ASP A 38 5.57 22.91 -7.49
N SER A 39 6.16 22.86 -6.28
CA SER A 39 6.63 21.62 -5.69
C SER A 39 5.49 20.64 -5.39
N SER A 40 4.26 21.13 -5.17
CA SER A 40 3.07 20.31 -4.95
C SER A 40 2.63 19.55 -6.20
N SER A 41 3.11 19.97 -7.38
CA SER A 41 2.84 19.32 -8.67
C SER A 41 3.55 17.97 -8.81
N TYR A 42 4.57 17.72 -8.01
CA TYR A 42 5.33 16.48 -8.05
C TYR A 42 4.89 15.53 -6.94
N ARG A 43 4.78 14.25 -7.28
CA ARG A 43 4.57 13.17 -6.30
C ARG A 43 5.81 12.27 -6.23
N PRO A 44 6.32 11.95 -5.03
CA PRO A 44 7.38 10.97 -4.89
C PRO A 44 6.88 9.58 -5.24
N LYS A 45 7.70 8.80 -5.94
CA LYS A 45 7.45 7.39 -6.22
C LYS A 45 8.68 6.57 -5.86
N SER A 46 8.54 5.73 -4.85
CA SER A 46 9.59 4.80 -4.42
C SER A 46 9.69 3.63 -5.40
N MET A 47 10.89 3.38 -5.90
CA MET A 47 11.24 2.22 -6.71
C MET A 47 12.11 1.29 -5.89
N GLN A 48 11.53 0.19 -5.43
CA GLN A 48 12.25 -0.90 -4.77
C GLN A 48 12.84 -1.87 -5.79
N ASP A 49 13.77 -2.70 -5.32
CA ASP A 49 14.36 -3.80 -6.07
C ASP A 49 13.30 -4.85 -6.51
N PHE A 50 13.66 -5.67 -7.50
CA PHE A 50 12.84 -6.79 -7.95
C PHE A 50 12.50 -7.76 -6.81
N ASP A 51 13.46 -8.08 -5.95
CA ASP A 51 13.27 -9.08 -4.90
C ASP A 51 12.23 -8.64 -3.87
N THR A 52 12.27 -7.37 -3.45
CA THR A 52 11.27 -6.77 -2.55
C THR A 52 9.88 -6.80 -3.20
N LYS A 53 9.79 -6.41 -4.49
CA LYS A 53 8.53 -6.44 -5.24
C LYS A 53 7.99 -7.85 -5.41
N PHE A 54 8.87 -8.82 -5.61
CA PHE A 54 8.50 -10.23 -5.74
C PHE A 54 7.91 -10.75 -4.43
N GLN A 55 8.58 -10.50 -3.30
CA GLN A 55 8.10 -10.86 -1.96
C GLN A 55 6.75 -10.19 -1.65
N ALA A 56 6.64 -8.88 -1.86
CA ALA A 56 5.39 -8.13 -1.67
C ALA A 56 4.26 -8.68 -2.55
N LYS A 57 4.55 -9.03 -3.81
CA LYS A 57 3.56 -9.61 -4.73
C LYS A 57 3.13 -11.00 -4.30
N ALA A 58 4.04 -11.82 -3.76
CA ALA A 58 3.72 -13.14 -3.25
C ALA A 58 2.77 -13.04 -2.03
N LEU A 59 3.08 -12.16 -1.07
CA LEU A 59 2.21 -11.90 0.08
C LEU A 59 0.85 -11.34 -0.34
N ALA A 60 0.82 -10.37 -1.26
CA ALA A 60 -0.42 -9.79 -1.76
C ALA A 60 -1.31 -10.82 -2.48
N ARG A 61 -0.71 -11.75 -3.24
CA ARG A 61 -1.46 -12.86 -3.86
C ARG A 61 -2.07 -13.79 -2.82
N HIS A 62 -1.32 -14.11 -1.77
CA HIS A 62 -1.81 -14.97 -0.70
C HIS A 62 -2.97 -14.30 0.06
N LEU A 63 -2.80 -13.04 0.45
CA LEU A 63 -3.84 -12.24 1.10
C LEU A 63 -5.07 -12.08 0.20
N GLY A 64 -4.88 -11.89 -1.10
CA GLY A 64 -5.96 -11.74 -2.07
C GLY A 64 -6.92 -12.93 -2.13
N GLY A 65 -6.48 -14.13 -1.72
CA GLY A 65 -7.36 -15.31 -1.62
C GLY A 65 -8.33 -15.27 -0.44
N VAL A 66 -8.06 -14.44 0.58
CA VAL A 66 -8.87 -14.35 1.81
C VAL A 66 -9.41 -12.95 2.08
N VAL A 67 -8.93 -11.93 1.37
CA VAL A 67 -9.24 -10.51 1.64
C VAL A 67 -10.73 -10.21 1.64
N THR A 68 -11.52 -10.89 0.80
CA THR A 68 -12.99 -10.74 0.73
C THR A 68 -13.71 -11.19 2.01
N HIS A 69 -13.08 -12.01 2.84
CA HIS A 69 -13.61 -12.40 4.15
C HIS A 69 -13.15 -11.46 5.27
N LEU A 70 -12.13 -10.64 5.01
CA LEU A 70 -11.54 -9.72 5.99
C LEU A 70 -12.10 -8.31 5.89
N VAL A 71 -12.62 -7.93 4.72
CA VAL A 71 -13.11 -6.58 4.42
C VAL A 71 -14.62 -6.61 4.17
N HIS A 72 -15.28 -5.47 4.39
CA HIS A 72 -16.71 -5.34 4.14
C HIS A 72 -17.03 -5.45 2.64
N ASP A 73 -18.18 -6.02 2.29
CA ASP A 73 -18.71 -6.17 0.92
C ASP A 73 -18.95 -4.84 0.16
N ALA A 74 -18.71 -3.71 0.82
CA ALA A 74 -18.81 -2.37 0.26
C ALA A 74 -17.42 -1.80 -0.12
N GLN A 75 -16.35 -2.49 0.26
CA GLN A 75 -15.01 -2.15 -0.18
C GLN A 75 -14.78 -2.80 -1.55
N PHE A 76 -14.45 -1.98 -2.55
CA PHE A 76 -14.22 -2.44 -3.94
C PHE A 76 -12.84 -2.10 -4.46
N SER A 77 -12.19 -1.12 -3.85
CA SER A 77 -10.83 -0.72 -4.23
C SER A 77 -9.84 -1.79 -3.80
N PHE A 78 -8.90 -2.13 -4.69
CA PHE A 78 -7.80 -3.07 -4.45
C PHE A 78 -8.20 -4.53 -4.19
N ILE A 79 -9.44 -4.92 -4.46
CA ILE A 79 -9.90 -6.32 -4.39
C ILE A 79 -10.03 -6.88 -5.81
N ALA A 80 -9.51 -8.09 -6.03
CA ALA A 80 -9.58 -8.74 -7.33
C ALA A 80 -11.05 -8.94 -7.77
N GLY A 81 -11.36 -8.64 -9.03
CA GLY A 81 -12.72 -8.70 -9.55
C GLY A 81 -13.62 -7.52 -9.15
N SER A 82 -13.13 -6.63 -8.28
CA SER A 82 -13.78 -5.37 -7.94
C SER A 82 -13.11 -4.21 -8.69
N GLY A 83 -13.90 -3.22 -9.12
CA GLY A 83 -13.38 -2.06 -9.83
C GLY A 83 -14.33 -0.88 -9.79
N ALA A 84 -13.85 0.29 -10.22
CA ALA A 84 -14.58 1.55 -10.18
C ALA A 84 -15.96 1.48 -10.87
N GLN A 85 -16.08 0.62 -11.88
CA GLN A 85 -17.35 0.33 -12.54
C GLN A 85 -18.43 -0.16 -11.57
N ILE A 86 -18.07 -1.00 -10.59
CA ILE A 86 -19.04 -1.55 -9.63
C ILE A 86 -19.60 -0.43 -8.75
N THR A 87 -18.75 0.50 -8.32
CA THR A 87 -19.18 1.67 -7.54
C THR A 87 -20.12 2.56 -8.37
N LEU A 88 -19.80 2.79 -9.65
CA LEU A 88 -20.67 3.56 -10.57
C LEU A 88 -22.05 2.92 -10.75
N TRP A 89 -22.14 1.59 -10.77
CA TRP A 89 -23.42 0.88 -10.90
C TRP A 89 -24.19 0.78 -9.57
N ARG A 90 -23.50 0.63 -8.42
CA ARG A 90 -24.15 0.47 -7.12
C ARG A 90 -24.78 1.76 -6.58
N LEU A 91 -24.13 2.92 -6.77
CA LEU A 91 -24.63 4.17 -6.19
C LEU A 91 -26.05 4.53 -6.67
N PRO A 92 -26.38 4.50 -7.98
CA PRO A 92 -27.74 4.75 -8.46
C PRO A 92 -28.76 3.75 -7.90
N HIS A 93 -28.37 2.48 -7.76
CA HIS A 93 -29.24 1.44 -7.21
C HIS A 93 -29.59 1.70 -5.74
N VAL A 94 -28.60 2.11 -4.93
CA VAL A 94 -28.82 2.50 -3.53
C VAL A 94 -29.73 3.73 -3.46
N LEU A 95 -29.46 4.77 -4.26
CA LEU A 95 -30.29 5.98 -4.29
C LEU A 95 -31.75 5.67 -4.67
N HIS A 96 -31.97 4.80 -5.66
CA HIS A 96 -33.31 4.39 -6.05
C HIS A 96 -34.04 3.62 -4.93
N SER A 97 -33.33 2.76 -4.20
CA SER A 97 -33.91 2.01 -3.08
C SER A 97 -34.34 2.91 -1.91
N VAL A 98 -33.60 3.98 -1.65
CA VAL A 98 -33.94 4.93 -0.58
C VAL A 98 -35.03 5.90 -1.02
N ALA A 99 -35.12 6.25 -2.32
CA ALA A 99 -36.20 7.08 -2.84
C ALA A 99 -37.60 6.45 -2.70
N GLY A 100 -37.67 5.12 -2.56
CA GLY A 100 -38.92 4.40 -2.26
C GLY A 100 -39.29 4.38 -0.77
N MET A 101 -38.42 4.91 0.10
CA MET A 101 -38.63 5.04 1.54
C MET A 101 -38.88 6.51 1.85
N ASP A 102 -39.81 6.83 2.76
CA ASP A 102 -40.05 8.21 3.22
C ASP A 102 -38.93 8.65 4.20
N LEU A 103 -37.68 8.57 3.72
CA LEU A 103 -36.46 8.83 4.46
C LEU A 103 -35.65 9.89 3.73
N ALA A 104 -35.19 10.90 4.45
CA ALA A 104 -34.22 11.85 3.93
C ALA A 104 -32.87 11.15 3.73
N ALA A 105 -32.29 11.29 2.54
CA ALA A 105 -31.01 10.69 2.16
C ALA A 105 -29.98 11.77 1.80
N VAL A 106 -28.73 11.57 2.23
CA VAL A 106 -27.59 12.44 1.88
C VAL A 106 -26.43 11.58 1.40
N VAL A 107 -25.79 12.00 0.31
CA VAL A 107 -24.54 11.39 -0.17
C VAL A 107 -23.37 12.21 0.33
N VAL A 108 -22.44 11.56 1.02
CA VAL A 108 -21.20 12.18 1.51
C VAL A 108 -20.03 11.61 0.72
N ALA A 109 -19.32 12.48 -0.01
CA ALA A 109 -18.09 12.14 -0.70
C ALA A 109 -16.90 12.53 0.18
N LEU A 110 -16.16 11.52 0.66
CA LEU A 110 -14.95 11.71 1.48
C LEU A 110 -13.73 11.32 0.64
N ASP A 111 -12.72 12.17 0.64
CA ASP A 111 -11.41 11.88 0.07
C ASP A 111 -10.35 12.06 1.15
N THR A 112 -9.42 11.11 1.23
CA THR A 112 -8.32 11.15 2.21
C THR A 112 -7.05 11.55 1.47
N GLU A 113 -6.55 12.75 1.75
CA GLU A 113 -5.27 13.18 1.21
C GLU A 113 -4.16 12.25 1.71
N LYS A 114 -3.43 11.62 0.77
CA LYS A 114 -2.17 10.89 1.06
C LYS A 114 -2.30 9.87 2.19
N VAL A 115 -3.32 9.02 2.13
CA VAL A 115 -3.59 7.99 3.16
C VAL A 115 -2.36 7.12 3.46
N PHE A 116 -1.55 6.77 2.46
CA PHE A 116 -0.34 5.95 2.67
C PHE A 116 0.78 6.68 3.41
N ASP A 117 0.82 8.01 3.35
CA ASP A 117 1.85 8.83 4.01
C ASP A 117 1.42 9.19 5.45
N THR A 118 0.14 9.09 5.77
CA THR A 118 -0.45 9.48 7.07
C THR A 118 -0.82 8.31 7.98
N LEU A 119 -0.79 7.08 7.46
CA LEU A 119 -1.05 5.89 8.26
C LEU A 119 0.11 5.60 9.23
N GLY A 120 -0.17 5.65 10.52
CA GLY A 120 0.77 5.23 11.56
C GLY A 120 1.02 3.71 11.50
N LEU A 121 2.29 3.30 11.58
CA LEU A 121 2.65 1.89 11.54
C LEU A 121 2.11 1.10 12.73
N ASP A 122 2.03 1.71 13.92
CA ASP A 122 1.48 1.05 15.11
C ASP A 122 0.02 0.62 14.88
N TYR A 123 -0.79 1.52 14.32
CA TYR A 123 -2.17 1.22 13.95
C TYR A 123 -2.26 0.12 12.88
N LEU A 124 -1.37 0.15 11.89
CA LEU A 124 -1.30 -0.91 10.88
C LEU A 124 -1.02 -2.28 11.52
N TRP A 125 -0.09 -2.37 12.47
CA TRP A 125 0.23 -3.63 13.15
C TRP A 125 -0.91 -4.15 14.00
N GLU A 126 -1.56 -3.28 14.78
CA GLU A 126 -2.74 -3.65 15.58
C GLU A 126 -3.88 -4.14 14.68
N MET A 127 -4.15 -3.44 13.58
CA MET A 127 -5.21 -3.82 12.64
C MET A 127 -4.94 -5.17 11.97
N LEU A 128 -3.70 -5.41 11.51
CA LEU A 128 -3.33 -6.69 10.89
C LEU A 128 -3.39 -7.86 11.87
N GLN A 129 -3.07 -7.64 13.15
CA GLN A 129 -3.28 -8.62 14.22
C GLN A 129 -4.76 -8.87 14.49
N TRP A 130 -5.57 -7.82 14.55
CA TRP A 130 -7.01 -7.91 14.75
C TRP A 130 -7.72 -8.67 13.63
N MET A 131 -7.23 -8.55 12.39
CA MET A 131 -7.69 -9.36 11.25
C MET A 131 -7.35 -10.85 11.36
N GLY A 132 -6.61 -11.28 12.39
CA GLY A 132 -6.29 -12.67 12.64
C GLY A 132 -5.24 -13.24 11.68
N LEU A 133 -4.40 -12.38 11.09
CA LEU A 133 -3.31 -12.84 10.23
C LEU A 133 -2.27 -13.59 11.07
N GLY A 134 -1.82 -14.75 10.56
CA GLY A 134 -0.87 -15.59 11.28
C GLY A 134 0.46 -14.88 11.56
N LEU A 135 1.10 -15.22 12.69
CA LEU A 135 2.36 -14.60 13.12
C LEU A 135 3.47 -14.63 12.06
N MET A 136 3.56 -15.72 11.29
CA MET A 136 4.53 -15.83 10.21
C MET A 136 4.24 -14.84 9.07
N PHE A 137 2.96 -14.62 8.75
CA PHE A 137 2.56 -13.69 7.71
C PHE A 137 2.83 -12.25 8.14
N LEU A 138 2.49 -11.91 9.39
CA LEU A 138 2.81 -10.61 10.00
C LEU A 138 4.32 -10.36 10.00
N TRP A 139 5.13 -11.35 10.39
CA TRP A 139 6.58 -11.24 10.35
C TRP A 139 7.11 -10.97 8.93
N CYS A 140 6.58 -11.63 7.91
CA CYS A 140 6.96 -11.36 6.52
C CYS A 140 6.62 -9.92 6.10
N ILE A 141 5.48 -9.37 6.53
CA ILE A 141 5.13 -7.98 6.27
C ILE A 141 6.10 -7.05 7.01
N GLN A 142 6.33 -7.28 8.31
CA GLN A 142 7.27 -6.49 9.10
C GLN A 142 8.67 -6.48 8.47
N LEU A 143 9.12 -7.61 7.93
CA LEU A 143 10.39 -7.72 7.24
C LEU A 143 10.48 -6.82 5.99
N LEU A 144 9.37 -6.60 5.28
CA LEU A 144 9.30 -5.64 4.15
C LEU A 144 9.35 -4.18 4.61
N TYR A 145 8.83 -3.89 5.80
CA TYR A 145 8.87 -2.55 6.40
C TYR A 145 10.16 -2.31 7.21
N ALA A 146 10.98 -3.32 7.46
CA ALA A 146 12.17 -3.20 8.28
C ALA A 146 13.26 -2.37 7.57
N HIS A 147 13.48 -1.15 8.05
CA HIS A 147 14.57 -0.25 7.66
C HIS A 147 14.73 -0.06 6.15
N LEU A 148 13.69 0.43 5.49
CA LEU A 148 13.80 0.92 4.12
C LEU A 148 14.67 2.18 4.09
N TRP A 149 15.87 2.06 3.52
CA TRP A 149 16.75 3.19 3.25
C TRP A 149 16.41 3.77 1.88
N CYS A 150 16.22 5.09 1.82
CA CYS A 150 16.01 5.77 0.55
C CYS A 150 17.17 6.69 0.20
N ALA A 151 17.64 6.57 -1.03
CA ALA A 151 18.37 7.63 -1.70
C ALA A 151 17.36 8.39 -2.57
N SER A 152 17.06 9.64 -2.22
CA SER A 152 16.38 10.55 -3.13
C SER A 152 17.41 11.13 -4.08
N THR A 153 17.18 10.94 -5.38
CA THR A 153 18.01 11.55 -6.43
C THR A 153 17.21 12.62 -7.14
N MET A 154 17.58 13.88 -6.91
CA MET A 154 17.06 15.03 -7.65
C MET A 154 18.20 15.56 -8.53
N GLY A 155 18.39 14.94 -9.71
CA GLY A 155 19.57 15.16 -10.54
C GLY A 155 20.81 14.39 -10.05
N MET A 156 21.99 15.02 -10.04
CA MET A 156 23.30 14.42 -9.71
C MET A 156 23.61 14.37 -8.20
N TRP A 157 22.66 14.74 -7.35
CA TRP A 157 22.81 14.78 -5.90
C TRP A 157 21.97 13.68 -5.26
N SER A 158 22.58 12.82 -4.43
CA SER A 158 21.87 11.88 -3.58
C SER A 158 21.70 12.46 -2.18
N LEU A 159 20.48 12.43 -1.66
CA LEU A 159 20.19 12.65 -0.25
C LEU A 159 19.70 11.34 0.34
N ASN A 160 20.34 10.91 1.44
CA ASN A 160 19.90 9.73 2.18
C ASN A 160 18.80 10.14 3.16
N ALA A 161 17.61 9.55 3.04
CA ALA A 161 16.50 9.74 3.96
C ALA A 161 15.90 8.38 4.33
N CYS A 162 15.61 8.18 5.61
CA CYS A 162 14.87 7.01 6.08
C CYS A 162 13.39 7.21 5.73
N LEU A 163 12.73 6.24 5.09
CA LEU A 163 11.30 6.34 4.75
C LEU A 163 10.38 6.19 5.97
N LEU A 164 10.92 5.71 7.09
CA LEU A 164 10.16 5.36 8.28
C LEU A 164 10.84 6.01 9.48
N ASN A 165 10.24 7.10 9.96
CA ASN A 165 10.44 7.65 11.30
C ASN A 165 9.17 7.39 12.11
#